data_AF-A0A6M5UMX8-F1
#
_entry.id   AF-A0A6M5UMX8-F1
#
_cell.length_a   1.000
_cell.length_b   1.000
_cell.length_c   1.000
_cell.angle_alpha   90.00
_cell.angle_beta   90.00
_cell.angle_gamma   90.00
#
_symmetry.space_group_name_H-M   'P 1'
#
loop_
_entity.id
_entity.type
_entity.pdbx_description
1 polymer ?
#
loop_
_entity_poly.entity_id
_entity_poly.type
_entity_poly.pdbx_seq_one_letter_code
_entity_poly.pdbx_strand_id
1 'polypeptide(L)'
;MTTPVRPKRRGTASELARKFGVSERTIRYTVAEDRRVYEARADERRAQIIELHRRGLGVRAIARQLSVSPGLVSTRLKEARDAGVDLSRLDDPAA
;
A
#
# COMPACT_ATOMS: atom_id res chain seq x y z
N MET A 1 15.88 24.41 4.91
CA MET A 1 14.52 24.33 5.46
C MET A 1 14.15 22.86 5.60
N THR A 2 13.88 22.39 6.81
CA THR A 2 13.67 20.97 7.09
C THR A 2 12.21 20.59 6.80
N THR A 3 12.00 19.74 5.80
CA THR A 3 10.68 19.25 5.40
C THR A 3 10.05 18.41 6.52
N PRO A 4 8.80 18.70 6.97
CA PRO A 4 8.17 17.91 8.01
C PRO A 4 7.77 16.52 7.47
N VAL A 5 8.46 15.49 7.93
CA VAL A 5 8.14 14.07 7.66
C VAL A 5 6.86 13.73 8.41
N ARG A 6 5.74 13.54 7.69
CA ARG A 6 4.46 13.13 8.29
C ARG A 6 4.51 11.63 8.62
N PRO A 7 4.40 11.21 9.89
CA PRO A 7 4.51 9.81 10.26
C PRO A 7 3.30 8.98 9.75
N LYS A 8 3.55 7.70 9.39
CA LYS A 8 2.53 6.72 8.98
C LYS A 8 1.42 6.62 10.04
N ARG A 9 0.15 6.60 9.59
CA ARG A 9 -1.06 6.46 10.43
C ARG A 9 -0.93 5.30 11.43
N ARG A 10 -0.91 5.64 12.73
CA ARG A 10 -1.15 4.70 13.84
C ARG A 10 -2.48 5.04 14.52
N GLY A 11 -3.59 4.84 13.81
CA GLY A 11 -4.93 4.99 14.39
C GLY A 11 -6.02 5.41 13.40
N THR A 12 -7.26 5.08 13.73
CA THR A 12 -8.48 5.46 13.00
C THR A 12 -8.82 6.93 13.24
N ALA A 13 -9.66 7.51 12.37
CA ALA A 13 -10.11 8.89 12.54
C ALA A 13 -10.81 9.11 13.89
N SER A 14 -11.51 8.09 14.40
CA SER A 14 -12.18 8.09 15.70
C SER A 14 -11.21 8.10 16.87
N GLU A 15 -10.13 7.30 16.80
CA GLU A 15 -9.10 7.27 17.84
C GLU A 15 -8.32 8.59 17.92
N LEU A 16 -7.98 9.16 16.76
CA LEU A 16 -7.31 10.45 16.71
C LEU A 16 -8.24 11.58 17.17
N ALA A 17 -9.52 11.54 16.79
CA ALA A 17 -10.52 12.50 17.26
C ALA A 17 -10.61 12.50 18.78
N ARG A 18 -10.69 11.32 19.39
CA ARG A 18 -10.72 11.15 20.84
C ARG A 18 -9.44 11.63 21.52
N LYS A 19 -8.27 11.33 20.92
CA LYS A 19 -6.96 11.73 21.46
C LYS A 19 -6.76 13.25 21.43
N PHE A 20 -7.20 13.91 20.37
CA PHE A 20 -6.99 15.34 20.15
C PHE A 20 -8.18 16.21 20.56
N GLY A 21 -9.28 15.61 21.04
CA GLY A 21 -10.48 16.34 21.48
C GLY A 21 -11.20 17.07 20.35
N VAL A 22 -11.03 16.63 19.11
CA VAL A 22 -11.61 17.28 17.91
C VAL A 22 -12.55 16.32 17.18
N SER A 23 -13.43 16.86 16.34
CA SER A 23 -14.37 16.01 15.59
C SER A 23 -13.63 15.09 14.61
N GLU A 24 -14.20 13.91 14.35
CA GLU A 24 -13.69 13.02 13.30
C GLU A 24 -13.68 13.70 11.93
N ARG A 25 -14.62 14.61 11.67
CA ARG A 25 -14.65 15.43 10.45
C ARG A 25 -13.41 16.32 10.36
N THR A 26 -13.00 16.95 11.47
CA THR A 26 -11.78 17.77 11.56
C THR A 26 -10.53 16.92 11.35
N ILE A 27 -10.46 15.74 11.95
CA ILE A 27 -9.37 14.79 11.70
C ILE A 27 -9.33 14.37 10.22
N ARG A 28 -10.48 14.04 9.62
CA ARG A 28 -10.55 13.70 8.20
C ARG A 28 -10.15 14.88 7.31
N TYR A 29 -10.45 16.12 7.70
CA TYR A 29 -10.07 17.31 6.95
C TYR A 29 -8.58 17.69 7.11
N THR A 30 -8.00 17.46 8.29
CA THR A 30 -6.68 17.97 8.67
C THR A 30 -5.58 16.90 8.58
N VAL A 31 -5.95 15.63 8.82
CA VAL A 31 -5.06 14.45 8.86
C VAL A 31 -5.24 13.54 7.65
N ALA A 32 -6.28 13.71 6.82
CA ALA A 32 -6.29 13.02 5.54
C ALA A 32 -5.17 13.58 4.67
N GLU A 33 -4.22 12.70 4.37
CA GLU A 33 -3.38 12.82 3.20
C GLU A 33 -4.26 13.03 1.97
N ASP A 34 -3.91 14.00 1.13
CA ASP A 34 -4.65 14.30 -0.11
C ASP A 34 -4.96 13.01 -0.86
N ARG A 35 -6.20 12.86 -1.34
CA ARG A 35 -6.67 11.61 -1.96
C ARG A 35 -5.77 11.16 -3.10
N ARG A 36 -5.21 12.09 -3.87
CA ARG A 36 -4.27 11.81 -4.97
C ARG A 36 -2.96 11.21 -4.45
N VAL A 37 -2.49 11.66 -3.29
CA VAL A 37 -1.28 11.14 -2.63
C VAL A 37 -1.52 9.74 -2.06
N TYR A 38 -2.72 9.47 -1.54
CA TYR A 38 -3.10 8.13 -1.11
C TYR A 38 -3.22 7.15 -2.29
N GLU A 39 -3.88 7.56 -3.37
CA GLU A 39 -4.05 6.77 -4.59
C GLU A 39 -2.69 6.48 -5.26
N ALA A 40 -1.83 7.49 -5.42
CA ALA A 40 -0.48 7.31 -5.96
C ALA A 40 0.34 6.27 -5.16
N ARG A 41 0.29 6.30 -3.83
CA ARG A 41 0.95 5.28 -2.99
C ARG A 41 0.31 3.91 -3.10
N ALA A 42 -0.99 3.82 -3.33
CA ALA A 42 -1.67 2.56 -3.54
C ALA A 42 -1.25 1.94 -4.89
N ASP A 43 -1.03 2.78 -5.90
CA ASP A 43 -0.60 2.39 -7.24
C ASP A 43 0.87 1.93 -7.22
N GLU A 44 1.76 2.71 -6.59
CA GLU A 44 3.15 2.32 -6.37
C GLU A 44 3.25 0.97 -5.65
N ARG A 45 2.41 0.75 -4.62
CA ARG A 45 2.40 -0.52 -3.89
C ARG A 45 1.94 -1.68 -4.77
N ARG A 46 0.97 -1.46 -5.67
CA ARG A 46 0.54 -2.48 -6.65
C ARG A 46 1.69 -2.86 -7.57
N ALA A 47 2.38 -1.86 -8.13
CA ALA A 47 3.53 -2.07 -8.99
C ALA A 47 4.66 -2.83 -8.27
N GLN A 48 4.97 -2.46 -7.02
CA GLN A 48 5.98 -3.14 -6.20
C GLN A 48 5.62 -4.60 -5.90
N ILE A 49 4.34 -4.90 -5.61
CA ILE A 49 3.90 -6.28 -5.38
C ILE A 49 4.10 -7.13 -6.63
N ILE A 50 3.70 -6.61 -7.80
CA ILE A 50 3.85 -7.31 -9.08
C ILE A 50 5.33 -7.55 -9.37
N GLU A 51 6.16 -6.51 -9.28
CA GLU A 51 7.59 -6.59 -9.55
C GLU A 51 8.29 -7.63 -8.65
N LEU A 52 8.04 -7.58 -7.34
CA LEU A 52 8.62 -8.56 -6.42
C LEU A 52 8.14 -9.99 -6.72
N HIS A 53 6.89 -10.15 -7.14
CA HIS A 53 6.38 -11.46 -7.54
C HIS A 53 7.06 -11.99 -8.80
N ARG A 54 7.28 -11.13 -9.80
CA ARG A 54 8.04 -11.48 -11.02
C ARG A 54 9.51 -11.78 -10.72
N ARG A 55 10.10 -11.15 -9.70
CA ARG A 55 11.43 -11.56 -9.17
C ARG A 55 11.43 -12.91 -8.44
N GLY A 56 10.30 -13.63 -8.44
CA GLY A 56 10.16 -14.95 -7.84
C GLY A 56 9.82 -14.95 -6.35
N LEU A 57 9.60 -13.79 -5.71
CA LEU A 57 9.24 -13.75 -4.29
C LEU A 57 7.83 -14.31 -4.08
N GLY A 58 7.70 -15.17 -3.06
CA GLY A 58 6.42 -15.66 -2.59
C GLY A 58 5.63 -14.61 -1.80
N VAL A 59 4.31 -14.77 -1.75
CA VAL A 59 3.35 -13.86 -1.07
C VAL A 59 3.78 -13.45 0.33
N ARG A 60 4.25 -14.41 1.16
CA ARG A 60 4.69 -14.15 2.54
C ARG A 60 5.96 -13.30 2.61
N ALA A 61 6.89 -13.48 1.67
CA ALA A 61 8.12 -12.70 1.61
C ALA A 61 7.82 -11.24 1.23
N ILE A 62 6.97 -11.05 0.20
CA ILE A 62 6.50 -9.74 -0.25
C ILE A 62 5.78 -9.01 0.89
N ALA A 63 4.88 -9.69 1.60
CA ALA A 63 4.14 -9.12 2.71
C ALA A 63 5.06 -8.58 3.82
N ARG A 64 6.11 -9.34 4.18
CA ARG A 64 7.12 -8.89 5.14
C ARG A 64 7.91 -7.70 4.62
N GLN A 65 8.38 -7.76 3.39
CA GLN A 65 9.20 -6.70 2.78
C GLN A 65 8.44 -5.38 2.69
N LEU A 66 7.15 -5.42 2.34
CA LEU A 66 6.32 -4.22 2.22
C LEU A 66 5.59 -3.84 3.52
N SER A 67 5.76 -4.63 4.59
CA SER A 67 5.05 -4.47 5.87
C SER A 67 3.53 -4.39 5.70
N VAL A 68 2.96 -5.31 4.91
CA VAL A 68 1.52 -5.43 4.65
C VAL A 68 1.01 -6.83 4.95
N SER A 69 -0.31 -7.04 4.95
CA SER A 69 -0.87 -8.37 5.15
C SER A 69 -0.65 -9.28 3.93
N PRO A 70 -0.43 -10.59 4.12
CA PRO A 70 -0.36 -11.55 3.02
C PRO A 70 -1.64 -11.59 2.18
N GLY A 71 -2.81 -11.44 2.81
CA GLY A 71 -4.10 -11.38 2.12
C GLY A 71 -4.17 -10.22 1.12
N LEU A 72 -3.65 -9.04 1.49
CA LEU A 72 -3.56 -7.90 0.58
C LEU A 72 -2.73 -8.23 -0.66
N VAL A 73 -1.57 -8.87 -0.46
CA VAL A 73 -0.70 -9.27 -1.57
C VAL A 73 -1.41 -10.24 -2.50
N SER A 74 -2.07 -11.26 -1.97
CA SER A 74 -2.85 -12.22 -2.77
C SER A 74 -3.97 -11.54 -3.57
N THR A 75 -4.72 -10.63 -2.95
CA THR A 75 -5.76 -9.86 -3.64
C THR A 75 -5.18 -9.04 -4.78
N ARG A 76 -4.07 -8.33 -4.56
CA ARG A 76 -3.43 -7.50 -5.60
C ARG A 76 -2.89 -8.32 -6.77
N LEU A 77 -2.32 -9.50 -6.51
CA LEU A 77 -1.88 -10.41 -7.57
C LEU A 77 -3.06 -11.00 -8.35
N LYS A 78 -4.18 -11.29 -7.66
CA LYS A 78 -5.41 -11.70 -8.34
C LYS A 78 -5.95 -10.58 -9.24
N GLU A 79 -6.07 -9.36 -8.73
CA GLU A 79 -6.49 -8.18 -9.50
C GLU A 79 -5.59 -7.96 -10.72
N ALA A 80 -4.27 -8.13 -10.58
CA ALA A 80 -3.33 -8.02 -11.69
C ALA A 80 -3.56 -9.10 -12.76
N ARG A 81 -3.80 -10.36 -12.36
CA ARG A 81 -4.14 -11.45 -13.28
C ARG A 81 -5.46 -11.20 -14.01
N ASP A 82 -6.48 -10.77 -13.27
CA ASP A 82 -7.81 -10.45 -13.83
C ASP A 82 -7.72 -9.26 -14.82
N ALA A 83 -6.75 -8.36 -14.62
CA ALA A 83 -6.43 -7.26 -15.54
C ALA A 83 -5.50 -7.66 -16.71
N GLY A 84 -5.12 -8.94 -16.82
CA GLY A 84 -4.26 -9.43 -17.90
C GLY A 84 -2.78 -9.06 -17.77
N VAL A 85 -2.34 -8.64 -16.58
CA VAL A 85 -0.92 -8.35 -16.33
C VAL A 85 -0.14 -9.66 -16.31
N ASP A 86 0.94 -9.73 -17.09
CA ASP A 86 1.85 -10.86 -17.03
C ASP A 86 2.54 -10.95 -15.66
N LEU A 87 2.51 -12.11 -15.03
CA LEU A 87 3.12 -12.36 -13.72
C LEU A 87 4.23 -13.43 -13.82
N SER A 88 4.67 -13.75 -15.04
CA SER A 88 5.83 -14.59 -15.31
C SER A 88 7.06 -14.10 -14.53
N ARG A 89 7.97 -15.03 -14.20
CA ARG A 89 9.19 -14.64 -13.51
C ARG A 89 10.10 -13.89 -14.48
N LEU A 90 10.77 -12.84 -14.02
CA LEU A 90 11.78 -12.13 -14.81
C LEU A 90 12.96 -13.04 -15.18
N ASP A 91 13.21 -14.08 -14.38
CA ASP A 91 14.25 -15.07 -14.61
C ASP A 91 13.74 -16.32 -15.35
N ASP A 92 12.47 -16.37 -15.78
CA ASP A 92 12.00 -17.47 -16.61
C ASP A 92 12.60 -17.33 -18.03
N PRO A 93 13.31 -18.35 -18.55
CA PRO A 93 13.92 -18.30 -19.89
C PRO A 93 12.90 -18.31 -21.05
N ALA A 94 11.61 -18.16 -20.74
CA ALA A 94 10.49 -18.25 -21.68
C ALA A 94 9.56 -17.00 -21.67
N ALA A 95 9.96 -15.93 -20.97
CA ALA A 95 9.25 -14.64 -20.95
C ALA A 95 9.71 -13.69 -22.07
#